data_AF-A0A383AFG0-F1
#
_entry.id   AF-A0A383AFG0-F1
#
_cell.length_a   1.000
_cell.length_b   1.000
_cell.length_c   1.000
_cell.angle_alpha   90.00
_cell.angle_beta   90.00
_cell.angle_gamma   90.00
#
_symmetry.space_group_name_H-M   'P 1'
#
loop_
_entity.id
_entity.type
_entity.pdbx_description
1 polymer ?
#
loop_
_entity_poly.entity_id
_entity_poly.type
_entity_poly.pdbx_seq_one_letter_code
_entity_poly.pdbx_strand_id
1 'polypeptide(L)'
;MRFDELNESNYMLFAIKFYDNPQAVTKDDFESDLKRIRYIKRLLKRYKNTGELKIHLIMNHLIILFNVFNDAAVPLLFYNLEEDLWPIVKSFLVYLNRIPEYPKTKVDTIDVDQNVIQQLNNL
;
A
#
# COMPACT_ATOMS: atom_id res chain seq x y z
N MET A 1 14.50 -1.46 9.66
CA MET A 1 13.25 -2.17 10.00
C MET A 1 13.40 -3.61 9.52
N ARG A 2 13.40 -4.61 10.41
CA ARG A 2 13.59 -6.02 10.03
C ARG A 2 12.28 -6.55 9.42
N PHE A 3 12.35 -6.90 8.14
CA PHE A 3 11.34 -7.60 7.34
C PHE A 3 11.30 -9.10 7.70
N ASP A 4 11.20 -9.45 8.98
CA ASP A 4 11.00 -10.86 9.35
C ASP A 4 9.49 -11.14 9.28
N GLU A 5 8.98 -11.01 8.05
CA GLU A 5 7.67 -11.37 7.48
C GLU A 5 6.43 -11.20 8.40
N LEU A 6 5.56 -10.27 8.02
CA LEU A 6 4.20 -10.25 8.54
C LEU A 6 3.56 -11.62 8.25
N ASN A 7 2.87 -12.16 9.25
CA ASN A 7 2.13 -13.42 9.19
C ASN A 7 0.83 -13.26 9.97
N GLU A 8 -0.05 -14.25 9.89
CA GLU A 8 -1.40 -14.15 10.47
C GLU A 8 -1.38 -13.84 11.97
N SER A 9 -0.34 -14.29 12.69
CA SER A 9 -0.22 -14.11 14.14
C SER A 9 0.31 -12.73 14.56
N ASN A 10 1.09 -12.05 13.71
CA ASN A 10 1.70 -10.75 14.04
C ASN A 10 1.03 -9.56 13.32
N TYR A 11 0.29 -9.80 12.24
CA TYR A 11 -0.26 -8.77 11.37
C TYR A 11 -1.13 -7.76 12.13
N MET A 12 -2.08 -8.26 12.94
CA MET A 12 -3.02 -7.41 13.67
C MET A 12 -2.30 -6.58 14.73
N LEU A 13 -1.39 -7.21 15.49
CA LEU A 13 -0.63 -6.51 16.54
C LEU A 13 0.29 -5.44 15.93
N PHE A 14 0.89 -5.74 14.78
CA PHE A 14 1.68 -4.77 14.03
C PHE A 14 0.81 -3.59 13.57
N ALA A 15 -0.34 -3.86 12.95
CA ALA A 15 -1.25 -2.81 12.51
C ALA A 15 -1.70 -1.92 13.68
N ILE A 16 -2.10 -2.50 14.81
CA ILE A 16 -2.52 -1.74 16.00
C ILE A 16 -1.37 -0.88 16.53
N LYS A 17 -0.16 -1.44 16.62
CA LYS A 17 1.02 -0.74 17.16
C LYS A 17 1.38 0.52 16.36
N PHE A 18 1.21 0.48 15.05
CA PHE A 18 1.59 1.57 14.15
C PHE A 18 0.39 2.38 13.64
N TYR A 19 -0.82 2.15 14.18
CA TYR A 19 -1.97 2.98 13.89
C TYR A 19 -1.90 4.26 14.70
N ASP A 20 -1.83 5.39 14.00
CA ASP A 20 -1.81 6.73 14.56
C ASP A 20 -2.78 7.60 13.77
N ASN A 21 -4.01 7.73 14.27
CA ASN A 21 -5.01 8.60 13.68
C ASN A 21 -5.36 9.72 14.67
N PRO A 22 -4.87 10.96 14.46
CA PRO A 22 -5.12 12.06 15.36
C PRO A 22 -6.59 12.53 15.35
N GLN A 23 -7.37 12.13 14.35
CA GLN A 23 -8.77 12.54 14.18
C GLN A 23 -9.79 11.51 14.68
N ALA A 24 -9.39 10.24 14.85
CA ALA A 24 -10.32 9.18 15.23
C ALA A 24 -9.59 7.99 15.89
N VAL A 25 -9.97 7.66 17.13
CA VAL A 25 -9.27 6.69 17.99
C VAL A 25 -10.10 5.42 18.21
N THR A 26 -11.27 5.29 17.55
CA THR A 26 -12.15 4.14 17.79
C THR A 26 -11.69 2.90 17.02
N LYS A 27 -12.11 1.73 17.52
CA LYS A 27 -11.89 0.46 16.85
C LYS A 27 -12.52 0.42 15.44
N ASP A 28 -13.68 1.05 15.27
CA ASP A 28 -14.40 1.05 13.99
C ASP A 28 -13.64 1.86 12.92
N ASP A 29 -13.01 2.98 13.32
CA ASP A 29 -12.15 3.78 12.44
C ASP A 29 -10.93 2.99 11.98
N PHE A 30 -10.24 2.34 12.93
CA PHE A 30 -9.12 1.45 12.64
C PHE A 30 -9.52 0.33 11.65
N GLU A 31 -10.63 -0.35 11.92
CA GLU A 31 -11.12 -1.39 11.03
C GLU A 31 -11.45 -0.86 9.65
N SER A 32 -12.07 0.32 9.56
CA SER A 32 -12.42 1.02 8.32
C SER A 32 -11.18 1.31 7.47
N ASP A 33 -10.11 1.84 8.09
CA ASP A 33 -8.85 2.11 7.41
C ASP A 33 -8.17 0.83 6.93
N LEU A 34 -8.21 -0.25 7.71
CA LEU A 34 -7.77 -1.57 7.23
C LEU A 34 -8.59 -2.09 6.04
N LYS A 35 -9.88 -1.75 5.92
CA LYS A 35 -10.68 -2.13 4.73
C LYS A 35 -10.16 -1.44 3.46
N ARG A 36 -9.44 -0.32 3.56
CA ARG A 36 -8.86 0.38 2.39
C ARG A 36 -7.83 -0.49 1.68
N ILE A 37 -7.05 -1.29 2.41
CA ILE A 37 -6.09 -2.24 1.82
C ILE A 37 -6.83 -3.25 0.92
N ARG A 38 -7.95 -3.81 1.40
CA ARG A 38 -8.81 -4.69 0.61
C ARG A 38 -9.40 -3.99 -0.61
N TYR A 39 -9.77 -2.71 -0.48
CA TYR A 39 -10.30 -1.93 -1.59
C TYR A 39 -9.22 -1.70 -2.67
N ILE A 40 -8.02 -1.29 -2.27
CA ILE A 40 -6.85 -1.15 -3.15
C ILE A 40 -6.60 -2.45 -3.89
N LYS A 41 -6.54 -3.60 -3.19
CA LYS A 41 -6.38 -4.93 -3.80
C LYS A 41 -7.40 -5.17 -4.93
N ARG A 42 -8.67 -4.84 -4.73
CA ARG A 42 -9.71 -4.99 -5.75
C ARG A 42 -9.49 -4.08 -6.96
N LEU A 43 -9.07 -2.84 -6.75
CA LEU A 43 -8.78 -1.90 -7.85
C LEU A 43 -7.61 -2.39 -8.70
N LEU A 44 -6.54 -2.88 -8.06
CA LEU A 44 -5.37 -3.42 -8.78
C LEU A 44 -5.73 -4.68 -9.58
N LYS A 45 -6.50 -5.60 -8.99
CA LYS A 45 -6.99 -6.79 -9.71
C LYS A 45 -7.86 -6.40 -10.89
N ARG A 46 -8.72 -5.40 -10.75
CA ARG A 46 -9.51 -4.87 -11.86
C ARG A 46 -8.60 -4.31 -12.96
N TYR A 47 -7.62 -3.48 -12.62
CA TYR A 47 -6.66 -2.97 -13.60
C TYR A 47 -5.95 -4.11 -14.34
N LYS A 48 -5.48 -5.13 -13.62
CA LYS A 48 -4.86 -6.30 -14.24
C LYS A 48 -5.79 -7.04 -15.21
N ASN A 49 -7.09 -7.12 -14.91
CA ASN A 49 -8.05 -7.83 -15.73
C ASN A 49 -8.59 -7.01 -16.91
N THR A 50 -8.76 -5.69 -16.75
CA THR A 50 -9.44 -4.83 -17.74
C THR A 50 -8.53 -3.81 -18.40
N GLY A 51 -7.31 -3.61 -17.90
CA GLY A 51 -6.39 -2.55 -18.31
C GLY A 51 -6.80 -1.14 -17.85
N GLU A 52 -7.92 -0.99 -17.15
CA GLU A 52 -8.45 0.32 -16.75
C GLU A 52 -7.94 0.71 -15.35
N LEU A 53 -7.09 1.73 -15.29
CA LEU A 53 -6.48 2.19 -14.05
C LEU A 53 -7.30 3.33 -13.43
N LYS A 54 -7.87 3.09 -12.23
CA LYS A 54 -8.60 4.13 -11.47
C LYS A 54 -7.63 4.90 -10.56
N ILE A 55 -6.74 5.68 -11.16
CA ILE A 55 -5.62 6.32 -10.46
C ILE A 55 -6.05 7.14 -9.24
N HIS A 56 -6.96 8.10 -9.40
CA HIS A 56 -7.39 8.97 -8.30
C HIS A 56 -7.98 8.19 -7.11
N LEU A 57 -8.73 7.11 -7.38
CA LEU A 57 -9.29 6.27 -6.33
C LEU A 57 -8.18 5.53 -5.56
N ILE A 58 -7.25 4.90 -6.28
CA ILE A 58 -6.11 4.20 -5.66
C ILE A 58 -5.29 5.18 -4.84
N MET A 59 -4.96 6.34 -5.42
CA MET A 59 -4.17 7.38 -4.78
C MET A 59 -4.82 7.89 -3.50
N ASN A 60 -6.12 8.19 -3.53
CA ASN A 60 -6.86 8.64 -2.36
C ASN A 60 -6.82 7.60 -1.23
N HIS A 61 -7.04 6.31 -1.55
CA HIS A 61 -6.95 5.25 -0.55
C HIS A 61 -5.55 5.10 0.03
N LEU A 62 -4.50 5.21 -0.80
CA LEU A 62 -3.11 5.17 -0.35
C LEU A 62 -2.78 6.34 0.57
N ILE A 63 -3.10 7.58 0.18
CA ILE A 63 -2.83 8.77 0.98
C ILE A 63 -3.46 8.65 2.38
N ILE A 64 -4.73 8.26 2.46
CA ILE A 64 -5.40 8.09 3.75
C ILE A 64 -4.70 6.99 4.57
N LEU A 65 -4.35 5.87 3.95
CA LEU A 65 -3.63 4.78 4.62
C LEU A 65 -2.27 5.25 5.17
N PHE A 66 -1.52 6.03 4.40
CA PHE A 66 -0.24 6.61 4.83
C PHE A 66 -0.41 7.67 5.92
N ASN A 67 -1.52 8.40 5.94
CA ASN A 67 -1.76 9.39 7.00
C ASN A 67 -2.00 8.72 8.37
N VAL A 68 -2.55 7.50 8.39
CA VAL A 68 -2.87 6.81 9.65
C VAL A 68 -1.88 5.70 10.03
N PHE A 69 -1.11 5.14 9.09
CA PHE A 69 -0.10 4.12 9.36
C PHE A 69 1.33 4.57 9.06
N ASN A 70 1.51 5.74 8.46
CA ASN A 70 2.80 6.26 8.03
C ASN A 70 3.60 5.19 7.22
N ASP A 71 4.89 5.04 7.48
CA ASP A 71 5.74 4.05 6.79
C ASP A 71 5.31 2.60 7.03
N ALA A 72 4.55 2.31 8.09
CA ALA A 72 4.02 0.97 8.34
C ALA A 72 2.95 0.55 7.32
N ALA A 73 2.38 1.49 6.55
CA ALA A 73 1.48 1.17 5.44
C ALA A 73 2.15 0.30 4.37
N VAL A 74 3.46 0.47 4.12
CA VAL A 74 4.21 -0.29 3.11
C VAL A 74 4.17 -1.80 3.40
N PRO A 75 4.68 -2.30 4.55
CA PRO A 75 4.62 -3.74 4.84
C PRO A 75 3.19 -4.26 4.94
N LEU A 76 2.23 -3.46 5.45
CA LEU A 76 0.82 -3.85 5.49
C LEU A 76 0.24 -4.08 4.09
N LEU A 77 0.58 -3.23 3.11
CA LEU A 77 0.17 -3.41 1.73
C LEU A 77 0.79 -4.68 1.14
N PHE A 78 2.11 -4.83 1.20
CA PHE A 78 2.80 -5.97 0.60
C PHE A 78 2.35 -7.32 1.20
N TYR A 79 2.04 -7.38 2.50
CA TYR A 79 1.51 -8.58 3.13
C TYR A 79 0.11 -8.98 2.62
N ASN A 80 -0.77 -8.01 2.34
CA ASN A 80 -2.14 -8.29 1.90
C ASN A 80 -2.28 -8.49 0.38
N LEU A 81 -1.27 -8.07 -0.38
CA LEU A 81 -1.25 -8.11 -1.83
C LEU A 81 -0.52 -9.36 -2.33
N GLU A 82 -1.04 -9.93 -3.41
CA GLU A 82 -0.39 -11.04 -4.13
C GLU A 82 0.82 -10.49 -4.91
N GLU A 83 1.84 -11.33 -5.13
CA GLU A 83 3.12 -10.92 -5.75
C GLU A 83 2.95 -10.31 -7.14
N ASP A 84 1.92 -10.74 -7.85
CA ASP A 84 1.57 -10.25 -9.18
C ASP A 84 1.00 -8.81 -9.19
N LEU A 85 0.56 -8.30 -8.04
CA LEU A 85 0.10 -6.93 -7.86
C LEU A 85 1.20 -5.99 -7.33
N TRP A 86 2.33 -6.55 -6.89
CA TRP A 86 3.43 -5.78 -6.32
C TRP A 86 4.02 -4.75 -7.29
N PRO A 87 4.25 -5.05 -8.60
CA PRO A 87 4.76 -4.05 -9.54
C PRO A 87 3.85 -2.83 -9.67
N ILE A 88 2.54 -3.04 -9.66
CA ILE A 88 1.54 -1.98 -9.79
C ILE A 88 1.59 -1.09 -8.55
N VAL A 89 1.51 -1.66 -7.34
CA VAL A 89 1.56 -0.86 -6.10
C VAL A 89 2.91 -0.19 -5.91
N LYS A 90 4.01 -0.86 -6.21
CA LYS A 90 5.35 -0.25 -6.13
C LYS A 90 5.40 1.05 -6.95
N SER A 91 4.79 1.07 -8.13
CA SER A 91 4.72 2.26 -8.99
C SER A 91 4.06 3.46 -8.28
N PHE A 92 2.94 3.22 -7.58
CA PHE A 92 2.30 4.26 -6.76
C PHE A 92 3.17 4.69 -5.57
N LEU A 93 3.84 3.74 -4.91
CA LEU A 93 4.69 4.04 -3.77
C LEU A 93 5.94 4.84 -4.15
N VAL A 94 6.54 4.55 -5.31
CA VAL A 94 7.63 5.33 -5.89
C VAL A 94 7.15 6.75 -6.20
N TYR A 95 6.00 6.88 -6.86
CA TYR A 95 5.42 8.20 -7.18
C TYR A 95 5.12 9.03 -5.92
N LEU A 96 4.64 8.39 -4.85
CA LEU A 96 4.39 9.04 -3.56
C LEU A 96 5.66 9.30 -2.72
N ASN A 97 6.84 8.92 -3.21
CA ASN A 97 8.11 8.98 -2.49
C ASN A 97 8.07 8.27 -1.12
N ARG A 98 7.42 7.09 -1.07
CA ARG A 98 7.22 6.28 0.15
C ARG A 98 8.16 5.07 0.25
N ILE A 99 9.07 4.90 -0.72
CA ILE A 99 10.10 3.87 -0.67
C ILE A 99 11.44 4.59 -0.47
N PRO A 100 12.14 4.37 0.66
CA PRO A 100 13.44 4.97 0.87
C PRO A 100 14.47 4.34 -0.07
N GLU A 101 15.39 5.15 -0.63
CA GLU A 101 16.48 4.65 -1.49
C GLU A 101 17.41 3.68 -0.75
N TYR A 102 17.50 3.83 0.58
CA TYR A 102 18.35 3.02 1.46
C TYR A 102 17.71 2.80 2.84
N PRO A 103 17.96 1.64 3.49
CA PRO A 103 18.67 0.47 2.98
C PRO A 103 17.84 -0.30 1.95
N LYS A 104 18.49 -0.91 0.96
CA LYS A 104 17.79 -1.74 -0.04
C LYS A 104 17.10 -2.93 0.63
N THR A 105 15.88 -3.19 0.19
CA THR A 105 14.96 -4.22 0.67
C THR A 105 14.54 -5.14 -0.49
N LYS A 106 13.77 -6.20 -0.19
CA LYS A 106 13.13 -7.03 -1.23
C LYS A 106 12.19 -6.21 -2.13
N VAL A 107 11.69 -5.05 -1.67
CA VAL A 107 10.84 -4.18 -2.48
C VAL A 107 11.65 -3.57 -3.64
N ASP A 108 12.93 -3.30 -3.44
CA ASP A 108 13.81 -2.72 -4.45
C ASP A 108 14.04 -3.66 -5.64
N THR A 109 13.97 -4.99 -5.43
CA THR A 109 14.13 -5.99 -6.49
C THR A 109 12.90 -6.20 -7.36
N ILE A 110 11.74 -5.66 -6.96
CA ILE A 110 10.49 -5.78 -7.71
C ILE A 110 10.47 -4.72 -8.80
N ASP A 111 10.21 -5.08 -10.06
CA ASP A 111 10.10 -4.08 -11.12
C ASP A 111 8.83 -3.22 -10.96
N VAL A 112 8.89 -1.98 -11.41
CA VAL A 112 7.73 -1.09 -11.47
C VAL A 112 6.94 -1.32 -12.76
N ASP A 113 5.63 -1.13 -12.70
CA ASP A 113 4.77 -1.11 -13.89
C ASP A 113 4.95 0.24 -14.61
N GLN A 114 5.63 0.18 -15.76
CA GLN A 114 5.93 1.34 -16.59
C GLN A 114 4.68 2.08 -17.07
N ASN A 115 3.59 1.36 -17.36
CA ASN A 115 2.34 1.96 -17.82
C ASN A 115 1.72 2.78 -16.69
N VAL A 116 1.72 2.23 -15.48
CA VAL A 116 1.22 2.93 -14.28
C VAL A 116 2.05 4.18 -13.99
N ILE A 117 3.38 4.09 -14.02
CA ILE A 117 4.25 5.27 -13.83
C ILE A 117 3.99 6.33 -14.89
N GLN A 118 3.86 5.93 -16.15
CA GLN A 118 3.59 6.88 -17.23
C GLN A 118 2.25 7.60 -17.02
N GLN A 119 1.20 6.87 -16.65
CA GLN A 119 -0.09 7.49 -16.35
C GLN A 119 -0.04 8.39 -15.10
N LEU A 120 0.76 8.03 -14.09
CA LEU A 120 0.97 8.83 -12.88
C LEU A 120 1.70 10.15 -13.15
N ASN A 121 2.69 10.14 -14.05
CA ASN A 121 3.44 11.34 -14.44
C ASN A 121 2.67 12.26 -15.39
N ASN A 122 1.59 11.76 -16.00
CA ASN A 122 0.73 12.51 -16.92
C ASN A 122 -0.51 13.12 -16.23
N LEU A 123 -0.64 12.97 -14.91
CA LEU A 123 -1.64 13.65 -14.07
C LEU A 123 -1.31 15.12 -13.88
#